data_AF-A0A562WI48-F1
#
_entry.id   AF-A0A562WI48-F1
#
_cell.length_a   1.000
_cell.length_b   1.000
_cell.length_c   1.000
_cell.angle_alpha   90.00
_cell.angle_beta   90.00
_cell.angle_gamma   90.00
#
_symmetry.space_group_name_H-M   'P 1'
#
loop_
_entity.id
_entity.type
_entity.pdbx_description
1 polymer ?
#
loop_
_entity_poly.entity_id
_entity_poly.type
_entity_poly.pdbx_seq_one_letter_code
_entity_poly.pdbx_strand_id
1 'polypeptide(L)' 'MTDTDRPGDDRETARRAAAAHTVAARDVESFLRTLPATPGPEHVAEYATLLSREERARADRQAAVDALGLTVASIEPE' A
#
# COMPACT_ATOMS: atom_id res chain seq x y z
N MET A 1 11.10 -13.92 29.90
CA MET A 1 10.07 -13.30 29.05
C MET A 1 10.43 -11.82 28.97
N THR A 2 11.33 -11.50 28.05
CA THR A 2 11.96 -10.17 28.00
C THR A 2 11.36 -9.42 26.82
N ASP A 3 10.64 -8.37 27.15
CA ASP A 3 10.14 -7.30 26.30
C ASP A 3 11.27 -6.84 25.35
N THR A 4 11.21 -7.28 24.09
CA THR A 4 12.22 -6.95 23.06
C THR A 4 11.54 -6.63 21.73
N ASP A 5 10.36 -6.01 21.77
CA ASP A 5 9.86 -5.33 20.58
C ASP A 5 10.70 -4.06 20.42
N ARG A 6 11.79 -4.19 19.67
CA ARG A 6 12.80 -3.15 19.54
C ARG A 6 12.29 -2.18 18.47
N PRO A 7 12.19 -0.87 18.74
CA PRO A 7 11.76 0.14 17.76
C PRO A 7 12.63 0.23 16.48
N GLY A 8 13.71 -0.54 16.38
CA GLY A 8 14.46 -0.73 15.13
C GLY A 8 13.75 -1.66 14.13
N ASP A 9 13.06 -2.69 14.60
CA ASP A 9 12.39 -3.68 13.75
C ASP A 9 11.08 -3.12 13.18
N ASP A 10 10.34 -2.35 13.98
CA ASP A 10 9.12 -1.66 13.54
C ASP A 10 9.43 -0.58 12.48
N ARG A 11 10.51 0.19 12.66
CA ARG A 11 10.92 1.21 11.68
C ARG A 11 11.34 0.58 10.36
N GLU A 12 12.04 -0.55 10.40
CA GLU A 12 12.41 -1.27 9.19
C GLU A 12 11.19 -1.93 8.52
N THR A 13 10.25 -2.47 9.31
CA THR A 13 8.98 -3.01 8.83
C THR A 13 8.15 -1.92 8.13
N ALA A 14 8.03 -0.74 8.73
CA ALA A 14 7.36 0.41 8.12
C ALA A 14 8.03 0.85 6.81
N ARG A 15 9.38 0.88 6.74
CA ARG A 15 10.10 1.19 5.50
C ARG A 15 9.82 0.17 4.39
N ARG A 16 9.85 -1.12 4.72
CA ARG A 16 9.55 -2.19 3.74
C ARG A 16 8.12 -2.12 3.26
N ALA A 17 7.16 -1.93 4.16
CA ALA A 17 5.75 -1.80 3.80
C ALA A 17 5.49 -0.56 2.93
N ALA A 18 6.13 0.57 3.23
CA ALA A 18 6.07 1.78 2.39
C ALA A 18 6.69 1.56 1.00
N ALA A 19 7.82 0.85 0.92
CA ALA A 19 8.43 0.50 -0.36
C ALA A 19 7.53 -0.44 -1.18
N ALA A 20 6.92 -1.44 -0.55
CA ALA A 20 5.98 -2.35 -1.20
C ALA A 20 4.75 -1.62 -1.77
N HIS A 21 4.15 -0.72 -0.99
CA HIS A 21 3.06 0.12 -1.48
C HIS A 21 3.49 1.02 -2.66
N THR A 22 4.70 1.59 -2.60
CA THR A 22 5.25 2.40 -3.71
C THR A 22 5.41 1.59 -4.98
N VAL A 23 5.86 0.33 -4.88
CA VAL A 23 5.95 -0.58 -6.03
C VAL A 23 4.56 -0.88 -6.60
N ALA A 24 3.59 -1.24 -5.75
CA ALA A 24 2.23 -1.53 -6.20
C ALA A 24 1.56 -0.33 -6.89
N ALA A 25 1.74 0.89 -6.36
CA ALA A 25 1.24 2.11 -6.98
C ALA A 25 1.90 2.38 -8.35
N ARG A 26 3.20 2.10 -8.49
CA ARG A 26 3.93 2.21 -9.77
C ARG A 26 3.48 1.18 -10.80
N ASP A 27 3.06 0.00 -10.37
CA ASP A 27 2.51 -1.02 -11.28
C ASP A 27 1.18 -0.53 -11.87
N VAL A 28 0.30 0.05 -11.04
CA VAL A 28 -0.95 0.69 -11.49
C VAL A 28 -0.64 1.84 -12.46
N GLU A 29 0.27 2.75 -12.10
CA GLU A 29 0.69 3.87 -12.96
C GLU A 29 1.21 3.38 -14.32
N SER A 30 2.06 2.35 -14.32
CA SER A 30 2.65 1.78 -15.52
C SER A 30 1.59 1.15 -16.42
N PHE A 31 0.65 0.40 -15.84
CA PHE A 31 -0.49 -0.16 -16.56
C PHE A 31 -1.32 0.94 -17.23
N LEU A 32 -1.70 1.99 -16.49
CA LEU A 32 -2.51 3.10 -17.01
C LEU A 32 -1.82 3.85 -18.16
N ARG A 33 -0.49 3.98 -18.15
CA ARG A 33 0.28 4.58 -19.26
C ARG A 33 0.26 3.76 -20.54
N THR A 34 0.06 2.45 -20.43
CA THR A 34 0.03 1.52 -21.57
C THR A 34 -1.39 1.25 -22.10
N LEU A 35 -2.42 1.81 -21.45
CA LEU A 35 -3.81 1.57 -21.83
C LEU A 35 -4.10 2.07 -23.26
N PRO A 36 -4.81 1.29 -24.09
CA PRO A 36 -5.32 1.76 -25.36
C PRO A 36 -6.45 2.79 -25.14
N ALA A 37 -6.77 3.55 -26.19
CA ALA A 37 -7.85 4.54 -26.15
C ALA A 37 -9.23 3.94 -25.80
N THR A 38 -9.44 2.66 -26.15
CA THR A 38 -10.65 1.91 -25.79
C THR A 38 -10.25 0.62 -25.06
N PRO A 39 -10.27 0.62 -23.72
CA PRO A 39 -9.96 -0.57 -22.92
C PRO A 39 -10.98 -1.68 -23.10
N GLY A 40 -10.49 -2.91 -23.27
CA GLY A 40 -11.29 -4.14 -23.31
C GLY A 40 -11.46 -4.81 -21.94
N PRO A 41 -12.27 -5.88 -21.85
CA PRO A 41 -12.50 -6.62 -20.60
C PRO A 41 -11.22 -7.12 -19.90
N GLU A 42 -10.21 -7.50 -20.67
CA GLU A 42 -8.90 -7.92 -20.17
C GLU A 42 -8.18 -6.80 -19.39
N HIS A 43 -8.32 -5.56 -19.85
CA HIS A 43 -7.74 -4.39 -19.18
C HIS A 43 -8.48 -4.09 -17.87
N VAL A 44 -9.79 -4.28 -17.83
CA VAL A 44 -10.60 -4.12 -16.60
C VAL A 44 -10.19 -5.16 -15.57
N ALA A 45 -10.01 -6.42 -15.98
CA ALA A 45 -9.59 -7.50 -15.10
C ALA A 45 -8.17 -7.28 -14.53
N GLU A 46 -7.23 -6.83 -15.38
CA GLU A 46 -5.87 -6.49 -14.93
C GLU A 46 -5.89 -5.32 -13.95
N TYR A 47 -6.64 -4.25 -14.26
CA TYR A 47 -6.78 -3.11 -13.37
C TYR A 47 -7.34 -3.51 -12.00
N ALA A 48 -8.39 -4.34 -11.96
CA ALA A 48 -8.95 -4.84 -10.70
C ALA A 48 -7.93 -5.64 -9.88
N THR A 49 -7.09 -6.42 -10.56
CA THR A 49 -6.01 -7.20 -9.91
C THR A 49 -4.94 -6.29 -9.32
N LEU A 50 -4.48 -5.29 -10.07
CA LEU A 50 -3.47 -4.34 -9.62
C LEU A 50 -4.00 -3.47 -8.47
N LEU A 51 -5.25 -2.99 -8.58
CA LEU A 51 -5.90 -2.20 -7.54
C LEU A 51 -6.03 -2.99 -6.22
N SER A 52 -6.46 -4.25 -6.29
CA SER A 52 -6.57 -5.11 -5.10
C SER A 52 -5.21 -5.31 -4.41
N ARG A 53 -4.11 -5.38 -5.18
CA ARG A 53 -2.75 -5.49 -4.63
C ARG A 53 -2.30 -4.18 -3.99
N GLU A 54 -2.58 -3.05 -4.64
CA GLU A 54 -2.26 -1.73 -4.10
C GLU A 54 -3.00 -1.47 -2.79
N GLU A 55 -4.30 -1.77 -2.72
CA GLU A 55 -5.13 -1.62 -1.52
C GLU A 55 -4.60 -2.44 -0.35
N ARG A 56 -4.21 -3.69 -0.61
CA ARG A 56 -3.58 -4.54 0.40
C ARG A 56 -2.26 -3.94 0.89
N ALA A 57 -1.38 -3.52 -0.02
CA ALA A 57 -0.11 -2.90 0.34
C ALA A 57 -0.30 -1.58 1.09
N ARG A 58 -1.35 -0.81 0.77
CA ARG A 58 -1.74 0.41 1.49
C ARG A 58 -2.14 0.10 2.92
N ALA A 59 -2.93 -0.95 3.13
CA ALA A 59 -3.36 -1.40 4.45
C ALA A 59 -2.17 -1.91 5.29
N ASP A 60 -1.29 -2.73 4.70
CA ASP A 60 -0.08 -3.24 5.37
C ASP A 60 0.85 -2.09 5.78
N ARG A 61 1.06 -1.11 4.89
CA ARG A 61 1.81 0.12 5.19
C ARG A 61 1.15 0.89 6.33
N GLN A 62 -0.17 1.03 6.32
CA GLN A 62 -0.88 1.77 7.37
C GLN A 62 -0.68 1.09 8.73
N ALA A 63 -0.89 -0.23 8.81
CA ALA A 63 -0.68 -0.99 10.03
C ALA A 63 0.75 -0.87 10.57
N ALA A 64 1.76 -0.92 9.69
CA ALA A 64 3.16 -0.77 10.09
C ALA A 64 3.51 0.65 10.59
N VAL A 65 2.87 1.68 10.04
CA VAL A 65 3.03 3.07 10.48
C VAL A 65 2.26 3.33 11.79
N ASP A 66 1.09 2.71 11.97
CA ASP A 66 0.32 2.77 13.21
C ASP A 66 1.08 2.13 14.38
N ALA A 67 1.81 1.03 14.15
CA ALA A 67 2.68 0.42 15.14
C ALA A 67 3.81 1.36 15.63
N LEU A 68 4.19 2.35 14.81
CA LEU A 68 5.14 3.41 15.20
C LEU A 68 4.48 4.58 15.96
N GLY A 69 3.16 4.52 16.20
CA GLY A 69 2.39 5.61 16.78
C GLY A 69 2.17 6.79 15.83
N LEU A 70 2.44 6.62 14.54
CA LEU A 70 2.20 7.63 13.49
C LEU A 70 0.77 7.52 12.94
N THR A 71 -0.20 7.38 13.85
CA THR A 71 -1.62 7.29 13.51
C THR A 71 -2.15 8.68 13.18
N VAL A 72 -2.72 8.83 11.99
CA VAL A 72 -3.48 10.03 11.63
C VAL A 72 -4.93 9.76 12.01
N ALA A 73 -5.47 10.50 12.99
CA ALA A 73 -6.89 10.43 13.27
C ALA A 73 -7.66 10.84 11.99
N SER A 74 -8.60 10.01 11.55
CA SER A 74 -9.47 10.36 10.43
C SER A 74 -10.14 11.69 10.72
N ILE A 75 -9.91 12.68 9.84
CA ILE A 75 -10.63 13.95 9.87
C ILE A 75 -11.92 13.71 9.06
N GLU A 76 -12.87 12.98 9.61
CA GLU A 76 -14.25 13.03 9.15
C GLU A 76 -15.04 13.85 10.18
N PRO A 77 -15.65 14.98 9.80
CA PRO A 77 -16.60 15.66 10.66
C PRO A 77 -17.88 14.81 10.77
N GLU A 78 -18.38 14.68 12.00
CA GLU A 78 -19.68 14.05 12.32
C GLU A 78 -20.86 14.75 11.63
#